data_AF-A0A948FWB5-F1
#
_entry.id   AF-A0A948FWB5-F1
#
_cell.length_a   1.000
_cell.length_b   1.000
_cell.length_c   1.000
_cell.angle_alpha   90.00
_cell.angle_beta   90.00
_cell.angle_gamma   90.00
#
_symmetry.space_group_name_H-M   'P 1'
#
loop_
_entity.id
_entity.type
_entity.pdbx_description
1 polymer ?
#
loop_
_entity_poly.entity_id
_entity_poly.type
_entity_poly.pdbx_seq_one_letter_code
_entity_poly.pdbx_strand_id
1 'polypeptide(L)' 'MNQPVDDDRIIYEFYTVGTYVKVSAIDPRTLVEVSIVGDPKRGETALRQAALQKLRYVLAKRDKPDPRGRLV' A
#
# COMPACT_ATOMS: atom_id res chain seq x y z
N MET A 1 -8.38 8.34 14.77
CA MET A 1 -7.74 7.32 15.64
C MET A 1 -6.65 6.68 14.80
N ASN A 2 -5.38 7.02 15.05
CA ASN A 2 -4.28 6.39 14.32
C ASN A 2 -3.80 5.18 15.14
N GLN A 3 -4.23 3.99 14.76
CA GLN A 3 -3.77 2.74 15.36
C GLN A 3 -2.69 2.14 14.45
N PRO A 4 -1.60 1.58 15.00
CA PRO A 4 -0.53 0.99 14.19
C PRO A 4 -1.10 -0.01 13.17
N VAL A 5 -0.53 0.04 11.97
CA VAL A 5 -0.78 -0.94 10.90
C VAL A 5 -0.39 -2.31 11.44
N ASP A 6 -1.33 -3.25 11.40
CA ASP A 6 -1.10 -4.66 11.69
C ASP A 6 -0.71 -5.34 10.37
N ASP A 7 0.60 -5.52 10.16
CA ASP A 7 1.16 -6.05 8.91
C ASP A 7 0.57 -7.43 8.55
N ASP A 8 0.23 -8.24 9.54
CA ASP A 8 -0.30 -9.60 9.38
C ASP A 8 -1.75 -9.62 8.89
N ARG A 9 -2.46 -8.48 8.97
CA ARG A 9 -3.85 -8.33 8.50
C ARG A 9 -3.95 -7.67 7.13
N ILE A 10 -2.82 -7.28 6.54
CA ILE A 10 -2.82 -6.65 5.22
C ILE A 10 -3.14 -7.69 4.16
N ILE A 11 -4.14 -7.40 3.34
CA ILE A 11 -4.49 -8.22 2.19
C ILE A 11 -3.62 -7.77 1.01
N TYR A 12 -2.91 -8.71 0.41
CA TYR A 12 -2.09 -8.45 -0.78
C TYR A 12 -2.69 -9.13 -2.01
N GLU A 13 -2.86 -8.38 -3.08
CA GLU A 13 -3.28 -8.89 -4.38
C GLU A 13 -2.16 -8.72 -5.40
N PHE A 14 -1.91 -9.76 -6.20
CA PHE A 14 -0.91 -9.75 -7.26
C PHE A 14 -1.60 -9.96 -8.60
N TYR A 15 -1.37 -9.04 -9.53
CA TYR A 15 -1.94 -9.09 -10.87
C TYR A 15 -0.85 -8.87 -11.92
N THR A 16 -0.57 -9.90 -12.71
CA THR A 16 0.45 -9.82 -13.77
C THR A 16 -0.10 -9.05 -14.97
N VAL A 17 0.63 -8.02 -15.40
CA VAL A 17 0.32 -7.18 -16.57
C VAL A 17 1.53 -7.20 -17.50
N GLY A 18 1.49 -8.09 -18.49
CA GLY A 18 2.61 -8.30 -19.41
C GLY A 18 3.89 -8.68 -18.65
N THR A 19 4.92 -7.84 -18.74
CA THR A 19 6.23 -8.05 -18.11
C THR A 19 6.30 -7.55 -16.66
N TYR A 20 5.24 -6.95 -16.14
CA TYR A 20 5.20 -6.37 -14.80
C TYR A 20 4.16 -7.06 -13.93
N VAL A 21 4.25 -6.84 -12.62
CA VAL A 21 3.20 -7.24 -11.67
C VAL A 21 2.71 -6.00 -10.93
N LYS A 22 1.39 -5.80 -10.95
CA LYS A 22 0.70 -4.88 -10.05
C LYS A 22 0.51 -5.58 -8.72
N VAL A 23 0.85 -4.90 -7.63
CA VAL A 23 0.62 -5.37 -6.28
C VAL A 23 -0.25 -4.37 -5.54
N SER A 24 -1.43 -4.80 -5.08
CA SER A 24 -2.29 -4.02 -4.19
C SER A 24 -2.06 -4.45 -2.74
N ALA A 25 -2.01 -3.49 -1.83
CA ALA A 25 -2.01 -3.71 -0.38
C ALA A 25 -3.21 -2.98 0.22
N ILE A 26 -4.04 -3.72 0.95
CA ILE A 26 -5.31 -3.26 1.49
C ILE A 26 -5.28 -3.43 3.00
N ASP A 27 -5.48 -2.34 3.74
CA ASP A 27 -5.78 -2.40 5.18
C ASP A 27 -7.30 -2.58 5.37
N PRO A 28 -7.78 -3.76 5.81
CA PRO A 28 -9.21 -4.03 5.97
C PRO A 28 -9.87 -3.17 7.05
N ARG A 29 -9.10 -2.52 7.93
CA ARG A 29 -9.63 -1.69 9.02
C ARG A 29 -9.96 -0.28 8.57
N THR A 30 -9.08 0.31 7.76
CA THR A 30 -9.22 1.69 7.26
C THR A 30 -9.79 1.76 5.85
N LEU A 31 -9.92 0.61 5.18
CA LEU A 31 -10.32 0.47 3.78
C LEU A 31 -9.40 1.23 2.81
N VAL A 32 -8.18 1.55 3.25
CA VAL A 32 -7.18 2.15 2.38
C VAL A 32 -6.54 1.07 1.53
N GLU A 33 -6.65 1.24 0.21
CA GLU A 33 -5.91 0.48 -0.76
C GLU A 33 -4.80 1.36 -1.37
N VAL A 34 -3.63 0.76 -1.56
CA VAL A 34 -2.58 1.31 -2.42
C VAL A 34 -2.13 0.25 -3.40
N SER A 35 -1.72 0.66 -4.60
CA SER A 35 -1.07 -0.23 -5.55
C SER A 35 0.32 0.23 -5.93
N ILE A 36 1.21 -0.71 -6.21
CA ILE A 36 2.51 -0.50 -6.85
C ILE A 36 2.62 -1.34 -8.12
N VAL A 37 3.59 -1.03 -8.98
CA VAL A 37 4.00 -1.87 -10.10
C VAL A 37 5.47 -2.19 -9.93
N GLY A 38 5.86 -3.44 -10.14
CA GLY A 38 7.26 -3.88 -10.03
C GLY A 38 7.63 -4.97 -11.02
N ASP A 39 8.93 -5.23 -11.12
CA ASP A 39 9.47 -6.37 -11.86
C ASP A 39 9.22 -7.66 -11.07
N PRO A 40 8.54 -8.68 -11.65
CA PRO A 40 8.29 -9.95 -10.98
C PRO A 40 9.57 -10.66 -10.53
N LYS A 41 10.73 -10.40 -11.16
CA LYS A 41 12.03 -10.95 -10.77
C LYS A 41 12.54 -10.46 -9.42
N ARG A 42 11.97 -9.37 -8.88
CA ARG A 42 12.28 -8.91 -7.51
C ARG A 42 11.75 -9.86 -6.43
N GLY A 43 10.79 -10.72 -6.78
CA GLY A 43 10.19 -11.68 -5.87
C GLY A 43 9.06 -11.08 -5.01
N GLU A 44 8.18 -11.96 -4.53
CA GLU A 44 6.97 -11.63 -3.79
C GLU A 44 7.26 -10.78 -2.53
N THR A 45 8.23 -11.20 -1.71
CA THR A 45 8.59 -10.52 -0.45
C THR A 45 8.98 -9.06 -0.68
N ALA A 46 9.83 -8.79 -1.68
CA ALA A 46 10.27 -7.44 -1.97
C ALA A 46 9.11 -6.55 -2.43
N LEU A 47 8.20 -7.10 -3.24
CA LEU A 47 7.03 -6.38 -3.73
C LEU A 47 6.01 -6.13 -2.61
N ARG A 48 5.79 -7.10 -1.70
CA ARG A 48 4.95 -6.89 -0.50
C ARG A 48 5.50 -5.77 0.37
N GLN A 49 6.81 -5.78 0.65
CA GLN A 49 7.46 -4.75 1.45
C GLN A 49 7.32 -3.36 0.81
N ALA A 50 7.50 -3.26 -0.50
CA ALA A 50 7.31 -1.99 -1.22
C ALA A 50 5.85 -1.50 -1.13
N ALA A 51 4.87 -2.39 -1.26
CA ALA A 51 3.45 -2.04 -1.15
C ALA A 51 3.07 -1.63 0.29
N LEU A 52 3.58 -2.35 1.29
CA LEU A 52 3.40 -2.04 2.72
C LEU A 52 3.96 -0.66 3.08
N GLN A 53 5.18 -0.35 2.61
CA GLN A 53 5.78 0.97 2.86
C GLN A 53 4.96 2.10 2.25
N LYS A 54 4.40 1.90 1.04
CA LYS A 54 3.48 2.86 0.44
C LYS A 54 2.20 3.01 1.26
N LEU A 55 1.64 1.91 1.77
CA LEU A 55 0.43 1.93 2.58
C LEU A 55 0.64 2.73 3.87
N ARG A 56 1.73 2.44 4.59
CA ARG A 56 2.15 3.18 5.79
C ARG A 56 2.30 4.68 5.51
N TYR A 57 2.93 5.04 4.40
CA TYR A 57 3.07 6.44 3.98
C TYR A 57 1.71 7.12 3.76
N VAL A 58 0.79 6.46 3.03
CA VAL A 58 -0.54 7.03 2.74
C VAL A 58 -1.37 7.19 4.00
N LEU A 59 -1.37 6.20 4.90
CA LEU A 59 -2.06 6.27 6.18
C LEU A 59 -1.51 7.43 7.04
N ALA A 60 -0.19 7.50 7.20
CA ALA A 60 0.46 8.58 7.94
C ALA A 60 0.21 9.98 7.32
N LYS A 61 0.01 10.05 6.00
CA LYS A 61 -0.34 11.30 5.31
C LYS A 61 -1.79 11.70 5.55
N ARG A 62 -2.72 10.74 5.63
CA ARG A 62 -4.15 11.00 5.91
C ARG A 62 -4.38 11.50 7.34
N ASP A 63 -3.58 11.04 8.29
CA ASP A 63 -3.67 11.50 9.69
C ASP A 63 -3.14 12.93 9.91
N LYS A 64 -2.33 13.44 8.97
CA LYS A 64 -1.83 14.81 9.03
C LYS A 64 -2.80 15.71 8.27
N PRO A 65 -3.34 16.79 8.88
CA PRO A 65 -4.10 17.77 8.13
C PRO A 65 -3.20 18.34 7.02
N ASP A 66 -3.66 18.26 5.76
CA ASP A 66 -2.93 18.86 4.64
C ASP A 66 -2.87 20.38 4.87
N PRO A 67 -1.68 20.97 5.12
CA PRO A 67 -1.57 22.41 5.31
C PRO A 67 -1.97 23.22 4.06
N ARG A 68 -2.19 22.56 2.91
CA ARG A 68 -2.61 23.20 1.65
C ARG A 68 -4.06 22.90 1.25
N GLY A 69 -4.83 22.19 2.07
CA GLY A 69 -6.27 21.98 1.87
C GLY A 69 -6.68 21.33 0.53
N ARG A 70 -5.80 20.54 -0.12
CA ARG A 70 -6.21 19.77 -1.31
C ARG A 70 -6.90 18.50 -0.87
N LEU A 71 -8.23 18.49 -1.00
CA LEU A 71 -8.98 17.24 -1.10
C LEU A 71 -8.47 16.49 -2.34
N VAL A 72 -7.89 15.32 -2.12
CA VAL A 72 -7.64 14.30 -3.15
C VAL A 72 -8.64 13.18 -3.01
#